data_AF-A0A5B7CN15-F1
#
_entry.id   AF-A0A5B7CN15-F1
#
_cell.length_a   1.000
_cell.length_b   1.000
_cell.length_c   1.000
_cell.angle_alpha   90.00
_cell.angle_beta   90.00
_cell.angle_gamma   90.00
#
_symmetry.space_group_name_H-M   'P 1'
#
loop_
_entity.id
_entity.type
_entity.pdbx_description
1 polymer ?
#
loop_
_entity_poly.entity_id
_entity_poly.type
_entity_poly.pdbx_seq_one_letter_code
_entity_poly.pdbx_strand_id
1 'polypeptide(L)'
;MEPPLLYRTQEMVSPLQHQQAGLQQHQQESQGEERTNYFCPVCGKEFHGVRQRRNLKRHMMIHWGQKPYHCPFCPHRSNQKGNLKTHILKAHRELLDRGYTADDMVRDPSPVSGQAKT
;
A
#
# COMPACT_ATOMS: atom_id res chain seq x y z
N MET A 1 34.62 34.10 -51.37
CA MET A 1 34.65 32.77 -52.00
C MET A 1 35.91 32.10 -51.47
N GLU A 2 35.95 31.11 -50.59
CA GLU A 2 35.04 30.30 -49.77
C GLU A 2 35.89 29.90 -48.54
N PRO A 3 35.40 29.95 -47.30
CA PRO A 3 36.16 29.54 -46.12
C PRO A 3 36.29 28.00 -45.99
N PRO A 4 37.37 27.48 -45.36
CA PRO A 4 37.59 26.05 -45.21
C PRO A 4 36.59 25.40 -44.25
N LEU A 5 36.14 24.20 -44.62
CA LEU A 5 35.15 23.38 -43.93
C LEU A 5 35.69 22.96 -42.56
N LEU A 6 35.40 23.75 -41.53
CA LEU A 6 35.61 23.35 -40.14
C LEU A 6 34.52 22.34 -39.78
N TYR A 7 34.95 21.10 -39.61
CA TYR A 7 34.15 20.01 -39.08
C TYR A 7 33.43 20.46 -37.79
N ARG A 8 32.11 20.29 -37.78
CA ARG A 8 31.25 20.62 -36.65
C ARG A 8 31.41 19.51 -35.61
N THR A 9 32.17 19.75 -34.54
CA THR A 9 32.10 18.89 -33.36
C THR A 9 30.70 19.00 -32.76
N GLN A 10 30.02 17.87 -32.68
CA GLN A 10 28.73 17.75 -32.01
C GLN A 10 29.01 17.79 -30.51
N GLU A 11 28.70 18.92 -29.87
CA GLU A 11 28.77 19.09 -28.42
C GLU A 11 27.85 18.04 -27.76
N MET A 12 28.46 17.06 -27.11
CA MET A 12 27.78 16.01 -26.35
C MET A 12 27.23 16.61 -25.05
N VAL A 13 25.93 16.90 -25.06
CA VAL A 13 25.19 17.41 -23.91
C VAL A 13 25.29 16.38 -22.76
N SER A 14 25.90 16.79 -21.66
CA SER A 14 26.19 15.92 -20.50
C SER A 14 24.91 15.37 -19.86
N PRO A 15 24.79 14.06 -19.59
CA PRO A 15 23.56 13.43 -19.08
C PRO A 15 23.21 13.76 -17.61
N LEU A 16 23.93 14.68 -16.95
CA LEU A 16 23.75 14.99 -15.52
C LEU A 16 22.47 15.78 -15.18
N GLN A 17 21.74 16.32 -16.16
CA GLN A 17 20.57 17.17 -15.87
C GLN A 17 19.28 16.42 -15.55
N HIS A 18 19.19 15.11 -15.81
CA HIS A 18 17.97 14.33 -15.52
C HIS A 18 17.82 13.95 -14.04
N GLN A 19 18.89 14.02 -13.23
CA GLN A 19 18.81 13.70 -11.81
C GLN A 19 18.42 14.92 -10.94
N GLN A 20 18.65 16.14 -11.42
CA GLN A 20 18.41 17.37 -10.64
C GLN A 20 16.92 17.74 -10.54
N ALA A 21 16.12 17.43 -11.56
CA ALA A 21 14.69 17.74 -11.57
C ALA A 21 13.88 16.98 -10.49
N GLY A 22 14.29 15.74 -10.16
CA GLY A 22 13.64 14.93 -9.14
C GLY A 22 13.92 15.41 -7.70
N LEU A 23 15.05 16.07 -7.48
CA LEU A 23 15.43 16.61 -6.16
C LEU A 23 14.75 17.95 -5.87
N GLN A 24 14.54 18.77 -6.90
CA GLN A 24 13.88 20.07 -6.75
C GLN A 24 12.38 19.92 -6.41
N GLN A 25 11.71 18.91 -6.98
CA GLN A 25 10.33 18.57 -6.61
C GLN A 25 10.24 18.06 -5.16
N HIS A 26 11.23 17.29 -4.69
CA HIS A 26 11.26 16.81 -3.30
C HIS A 26 11.45 17.94 -2.28
N GLN A 27 12.23 18.98 -2.61
CA GLN A 27 12.47 20.12 -1.72
C GLN A 27 11.27 21.07 -1.60
N GLN A 28 10.46 21.25 -2.66
CA GLN A 28 9.28 22.12 -2.62
C GLN A 28 8.10 21.48 -1.87
N GLU A 29 7.94 20.15 -1.94
CA GLU A 29 6.87 19.43 -1.24
C GLU A 29 7.13 19.31 0.27
N SER A 30 8.38 19.49 0.69
CA SER A 30 8.81 19.35 2.09
C SER A 30 8.57 20.59 2.97
N GLN A 31 8.18 21.74 2.41
CA GLN A 31 8.01 23.00 3.16
C GLN A 31 6.54 23.39 3.43
N GLY A 32 5.59 22.52 3.07
CA GLY A 32 4.14 22.74 3.29
C GLY A 32 3.38 21.57 3.91
N GLU A 33 4.04 20.47 4.30
CA GLU A 33 3.39 19.34 4.97
C GLU A 33 3.16 19.66 6.45
N GLU A 34 2.24 20.61 6.68
CA GLU A 34 1.75 21.02 7.99
C GLU A 34 1.35 19.80 8.81
N ARG A 35 1.74 19.81 10.09
CA ARG A 35 1.51 18.77 11.11
C ARG A 35 0.01 18.55 11.38
N THR A 36 -0.71 18.07 10.38
CA THR A 36 -2.11 17.70 10.50
C THR A 36 -2.18 16.36 11.22
N ASN A 37 -2.45 16.46 12.51
CA ASN A 37 -2.78 15.32 13.34
C ASN A 37 -4.28 15.02 13.17
N TYR A 38 -4.63 13.74 13.22
CA TYR A 38 -6.02 13.30 13.25
C TYR A 38 -6.35 12.75 14.63
N PHE A 39 -7.58 12.93 15.10
CA PHE A 39 -8.03 12.42 16.39
C PHE A 39 -9.24 11.51 16.23
N CYS A 40 -9.33 10.50 17.08
CA CYS A 40 -10.52 9.68 17.20
C CYS A 40 -11.61 10.47 17.93
N PRO A 41 -12.79 10.69 17.33
CA PRO A 41 -13.88 11.41 17.98
C PRO A 41 -14.52 10.64 19.15
N VAL A 42 -14.27 9.33 19.27
CA VAL A 42 -14.89 8.48 20.30
C VAL A 42 -14.01 8.35 21.54
N CYS A 43 -12.68 8.25 21.38
CA CYS A 43 -11.75 8.06 22.51
C CYS A 43 -10.64 9.11 22.59
N GLY A 44 -10.65 10.12 21.73
CA GLY A 44 -9.64 11.19 21.72
C GLY A 44 -8.25 10.77 21.21
N LYS A 45 -8.06 9.51 20.83
CA LYS A 45 -6.74 9.00 20.43
C LYS A 45 -6.17 9.76 19.23
N GLU A 46 -4.92 10.20 19.36
CA GLU A 46 -4.22 10.96 18.33
C GLU A 46 -3.46 10.08 17.32
N PHE A 47 -3.39 10.58 16.08
CA PHE A 47 -2.77 9.96 14.92
C PHE A 47 -1.94 11.02 14.19
N HIS A 48 -0.63 11.01 14.40
CA HIS A 48 0.25 12.10 13.97
C HIS A 48 0.65 12.04 12.50
N GLY A 49 0.34 13.10 11.76
CA GLY A 49 0.75 13.30 10.36
C GLY A 49 -0.26 12.82 9.32
N VAL A 50 -0.18 13.43 8.13
CA VAL A 50 -1.12 13.28 7.00
C VAL A 50 -1.37 11.81 6.63
N ARG A 51 -0.31 10.99 6.63
CA ARG A 51 -0.36 9.56 6.24
C ARG A 51 -1.13 8.69 7.24
N GLN A 52 -1.45 9.19 8.44
CA GLN A 52 -2.15 8.43 9.47
C GLN A 52 -3.68 8.44 9.32
N ARG A 53 -4.24 9.17 8.36
CA ARG A 53 -5.68 9.16 8.07
C ARG A 53 -6.23 7.74 7.85
N ARG A 54 -5.46 6.88 7.16
CA ARG A 54 -5.81 5.45 6.96
C ARG A 54 -5.85 4.67 8.28
N ASN A 55 -4.97 5.03 9.23
CA ASN A 55 -4.87 4.39 10.53
C ASN A 55 -6.01 4.82 11.45
N LEU A 56 -6.41 6.09 11.41
CA LEU A 56 -7.63 6.55 12.08
C LEU A 56 -8.87 5.82 11.53
N LYS A 57 -9.05 5.78 10.19
CA LYS A 57 -10.20 5.07 9.59
C LYS A 57 -10.25 3.60 10.03
N ARG A 58 -9.09 2.93 10.07
CA ARG A 58 -8.99 1.55 10.56
C ARG A 58 -9.30 1.43 12.05
N HIS A 59 -8.82 2.36 12.86
CA HIS A 59 -9.09 2.39 14.30
C HIS A 59 -10.58 2.52 14.59
N MET A 60 -11.33 3.31 13.82
CA MET A 60 -12.78 3.47 13.98
C MET A 60 -13.55 2.14 13.87
N MET A 61 -13.04 1.15 13.14
CA MET A 61 -13.65 -0.19 13.09
C MET A 61 -13.74 -0.87 14.46
N ILE A 62 -12.87 -0.51 15.42
CA ILE A 62 -12.92 -1.03 16.79
C ILE A 62 -14.15 -0.50 17.52
N HIS A 63 -14.48 0.78 17.35
CA HIS A 63 -15.65 1.38 18.00
C HIS A 63 -16.97 0.87 17.44
N TRP A 64 -17.03 0.56 16.15
CA TRP A 64 -18.23 0.01 15.52
C TRP A 64 -18.26 -1.53 15.48
N GLY A 65 -17.26 -2.19 16.06
CA GLY A 65 -17.15 -3.65 16.01
C GLY A 65 -17.05 -4.24 14.60
N GLN A 66 -16.68 -3.43 13.60
CA GLN A 66 -16.58 -3.89 12.22
C GLN A 66 -15.39 -4.83 12.04
N LYS A 67 -15.66 -6.01 11.47
CA LYS A 67 -14.65 -7.04 11.15
C LYS A 67 -14.81 -7.50 9.70
N PRO A 68 -14.38 -6.69 8.72
CA PRO A 68 -14.59 -6.96 7.30
C PRO A 68 -13.86 -8.21 6.80
N TYR A 69 -12.78 -8.62 7.46
CA TYR A 69 -12.00 -9.79 7.05
C TYR A 69 -12.51 -11.03 7.77
N HIS A 70 -12.90 -12.06 7.03
CA HIS A 70 -13.37 -13.33 7.58
C HIS A 70 -12.46 -14.48 7.14
N CYS A 71 -12.33 -15.47 8.01
CA CYS A 71 -11.68 -16.72 7.66
C CYS A 71 -12.63 -17.56 6.80
N PRO A 72 -12.18 -18.12 5.67
CA PRO A 72 -13.04 -18.99 4.85
C PRO A 72 -13.20 -20.39 5.46
N PHE A 73 -12.40 -20.75 6.47
CA PHE A 73 -12.39 -22.09 7.07
C PHE A 73 -13.06 -22.16 8.44
N CYS A 74 -13.37 -21.02 9.06
CA CYS A 74 -14.03 -20.97 10.36
C CYS A 74 -14.76 -19.64 10.58
N PRO A 75 -15.60 -19.50 11.63
CA PRO A 75 -16.34 -18.28 11.90
C PRO A 75 -15.49 -17.06 12.33
N HIS A 76 -14.16 -17.18 12.39
CA HIS A 76 -13.28 -16.13 12.86
C HIS A 76 -13.31 -14.91 11.92
N ARG A 77 -13.40 -13.71 12.52
CA ARG A 77 -13.37 -12.44 11.81
C ARG A 77 -12.38 -11.47 12.45
N SER A 78 -11.73 -10.65 11.64
CA SER A 78 -10.79 -9.64 12.09
C SER A 78 -10.99 -8.30 11.36
N ASN A 79 -10.49 -7.23 11.97
CA ASN A 79 -10.54 -5.88 11.41
C ASN A 79 -9.29 -5.53 10.58
N GLN A 80 -8.36 -6.47 10.40
CA GLN A 80 -7.12 -6.27 9.64
C GLN A 80 -6.71 -7.52 8.87
N LYS A 81 -6.30 -7.35 7.60
CA LYS A 81 -5.74 -8.43 6.76
C LYS A 81 -4.58 -9.17 7.44
N GLY A 82 -3.65 -8.46 8.09
CA GLY A 82 -2.52 -9.08 8.79
C GLY A 82 -2.94 -9.98 9.96
N ASN A 83 -4.02 -9.59 10.66
CA ASN A 83 -4.57 -10.38 11.77
C ASN A 83 -5.21 -11.66 11.23
N LEU A 84 -5.96 -11.57 10.12
CA LEU A 84 -6.51 -12.75 9.45
C LEU A 84 -5.41 -13.70 8.96
N LYS A 85 -4.37 -13.18 8.32
CA LYS A 85 -3.20 -13.96 7.88
C LYS A 85 -2.56 -14.70 9.05
N THR A 86 -2.31 -13.99 10.15
CA THR A 86 -1.74 -14.60 11.37
C THR A 86 -2.65 -15.67 11.95
N HIS A 87 -3.96 -15.43 11.96
CA HIS A 87 -4.94 -16.42 12.41
C HIS A 87 -4.86 -17.69 11.55
N ILE A 88 -4.90 -17.57 10.23
CA ILE A 88 -4.82 -18.71 9.31
C ILE A 88 -3.53 -19.50 9.53
N LEU A 89 -2.38 -18.81 9.60
CA LEU A 89 -1.08 -19.46 9.78
C LEU A 89 -0.98 -20.28 11.07
N LYS A 90 -1.69 -19.85 12.12
CA LYS A 90 -1.66 -20.49 13.45
C LYS A 90 -2.77 -21.52 13.66
N ALA A 91 -3.99 -21.21 13.22
CA ALA A 91 -5.19 -22.01 13.45
C ALA A 91 -5.48 -23.00 12.31
N HIS A 92 -4.94 -22.77 11.11
CA HIS A 92 -5.14 -23.59 9.91
C HIS A 92 -3.81 -23.96 9.25
N ARG A 93 -2.83 -24.35 10.08
CA ARG A 93 -1.46 -24.70 9.64
C ARG A 93 -1.43 -25.80 8.57
N GLU A 94 -2.36 -26.75 8.66
CA GLU A 94 -2.55 -27.84 7.69
C GLU A 94 -2.83 -27.36 6.25
N LEU A 95 -3.37 -26.16 6.07
CA LEU A 95 -3.65 -25.61 4.75
C LEU A 95 -2.41 -25.06 4.06
N LEU A 96 -1.39 -24.65 4.82
CA LEU A 96 -0.10 -24.23 4.27
C LEU A 96 0.68 -25.43 3.73
N ASP A 97 0.54 -26.58 4.39
CA ASP A 97 1.16 -27.84 3.97
C ASP A 97 0.63 -28.30 2.60
N ARG A 98 -0.65 -28.01 2.33
CA ARG A 98 -1.32 -28.26 1.06
C ARG A 98 -1.02 -27.22 -0.03
N GLY A 99 -0.08 -26.31 0.21
CA GLY A 99 0.41 -25.34 -0.76
C GLY A 99 -0.46 -24.08 -0.94
N TYR A 100 -1.47 -23.85 -0.09
CA TYR A 100 -2.23 -22.60 -0.16
C TYR A 100 -1.45 -21.45 0.46
N THR A 101 -1.31 -20.32 -0.25
CA THR A 101 -0.63 -19.15 0.30
C THR A 101 -1.59 -18.27 1.09
N ALA A 102 -1.11 -17.71 2.18
CA ALA A 102 -1.92 -16.79 2.99
C ALA A 102 -2.21 -15.45 2.30
N ASP A 103 -1.68 -15.18 1.11
CA ASP A 103 -2.06 -14.01 0.30
C ASP A 103 -3.25 -14.29 -0.63
N ASP A 104 -3.42 -15.54 -1.08
CA ASP A 104 -4.61 -15.99 -1.82
C ASP A 104 -5.85 -15.97 -0.91
N MET A 105 -5.70 -16.36 0.35
CA MET A 105 -6.80 -16.47 1.32
C MET A 105 -7.34 -15.13 1.84
N VAL A 106 -6.76 -13.99 1.43
CA VAL A 106 -7.22 -12.66 1.87
C VAL A 106 -7.61 -11.75 0.69
N ARG A 107 -7.43 -12.21 -0.55
CA ARG A 107 -7.90 -11.54 -1.76
C ARG A 107 -9.17 -12.26 -2.23
N ASP A 108 -10.31 -11.66 -1.90
CA ASP A 108 -11.63 -11.93 -2.48
C ASP A 108 -12.47 -13.06 -1.86
N PRO A 109 -13.56 -12.73 -1.15
CA PRO A 109 -14.58 -13.69 -0.72
C PRO A 109 -15.73 -13.86 -1.73
N SER A 110 -15.56 -13.50 -3.01
CA SER A 110 -16.58 -13.84 -4.00
C SER A 110 -16.57 -15.35 -4.23
N PRO A 111 -17.74 -16.02 -4.23
CA PRO A 111 -17.83 -17.44 -4.52
C PRO A 111 -17.18 -17.69 -5.88
N VAL A 112 -16.34 -18.72 -5.95
CA VAL A 112 -15.83 -19.23 -7.23
C VAL A 112 -17.02 -19.36 -8.19
N SER A 113 -17.08 -18.47 -9.18
CA SER A 113 -17.97 -18.61 -10.31
C SER A 113 -17.65 -19.94 -10.97
N GLY A 114 -18.62 -20.85 -10.90
CA GLY A 114 -18.81 -22.03 -11.75
C GLY A 114 -17.55 -22.70 -12.33
N GLN A 115 -17.09 -23.76 -11.68
CA GLN A 115 -16.66 -24.93 -12.45
C GLN A 115 -17.87 -25.84 -12.62
N ALA A 116 -18.62 -25.62 -13.71
CA ALA A 116 -19.43 -26.67 -14.29
C ALA A 116 -18.46 -27.74 -14.80
N LYS A 117 -18.38 -28.85 -14.08
CA LYS A 117 -17.75 -30.08 -14.56
C LYS A 117 -18.85 -30.80 -15.36
N THR A 118 -18.78 -30.71 -16.68
CA THR A 118 -19.43 -31.64 -17.60
C THR A 118 -18.73 -32.98 -17.56
#